data_AF-A0A2R6AEM1-F1
#
_entry.id   AF-A0A2R6AEM1-F1
#
_cell.length_a   1.000
_cell.length_b   1.000
_cell.length_c   1.000
_cell.angle_alpha   90.00
_cell.angle_beta   90.00
_cell.angle_gamma   90.00
#
_symmetry.space_group_name_H-M   'P 1'
#
loop_
_entity.id
_entity.type
_entity.pdbx_description
1 polymer ?
#
loop_
_entity_poly.entity_id
_entity_poly.type
_entity_poly.pdbx_seq_one_letter_code
_entity_poly.pdbx_strand_id
1 'polypeptide(L)'
;MSLEMEKEQQRAIQIFDETLKFFDGDELRARVFLEKYALRDLDGNVVEKLPTEMWRRVAREIASVEPSEKRKEWEEKFYWLLSDFRFVPGGRIMFGAGQKRKSTLLNCYVIPIKEDSIEGIFEWCKQAARTYSYGGGVGTDISILRPKGAPVHNAAIHSTGSVSFMNIMSETTGTIGQAGRRGALMITIRVDHPDIFDFIKVKRDLKSVRYANISVRVTDEFMRA
;
A
#
# COMPACT_ATOMS: atom_id res chain seq x y z
N MET A 1 -11.48 -22.72 16.21
CA MET A 1 -10.75 -22.67 14.92
C MET A 1 -10.15 -21.29 14.60
N SER A 2 -10.82 -20.15 14.90
CA SER A 2 -10.24 -18.81 14.66
C SER A 2 -9.17 -18.37 15.67
N LEU A 3 -9.32 -18.73 16.95
CA LEU A 3 -8.39 -18.35 18.02
C LEU A 3 -7.04 -19.11 17.96
N GLU A 4 -7.01 -20.30 17.36
CA GLU A 4 -5.76 -21.06 17.15
C GLU A 4 -4.99 -20.55 15.93
N MET A 5 -5.68 -20.13 14.86
CA MET A 5 -5.06 -19.46 13.72
C MET A 5 -4.48 -18.08 14.07
N GLU A 6 -5.12 -17.32 14.96
CA GLU A 6 -4.55 -16.06 15.50
C GLU A 6 -3.31 -16.32 16.37
N LYS A 7 -3.27 -17.43 17.13
CA LYS A 7 -2.10 -17.82 17.93
C LYS A 7 -0.94 -18.34 17.07
N GLU A 8 -1.21 -19.02 15.94
CA GLU A 8 -0.15 -19.45 15.01
C GLU A 8 0.50 -18.28 14.25
N GLN A 9 -0.24 -17.20 13.97
CA GLN A 9 0.29 -16.00 13.33
C GLN A 9 1.19 -15.13 14.23
N GLN A 10 1.32 -15.49 15.51
CA GLN A 10 2.04 -14.71 16.53
C GLN A 10 3.21 -15.48 17.15
N ARG A 11 3.91 -16.33 16.38
CA ARG A 11 5.29 -16.68 16.77
C ARG A 11 6.15 -15.43 16.66
N ALA A 12 6.55 -14.90 17.82
CA ALA A 12 7.53 -13.82 17.88
C ALA A 12 8.72 -14.19 17.00
N ILE A 13 9.10 -13.28 16.09
CA ILE A 13 10.22 -13.53 15.20
C ILE A 13 11.47 -13.76 16.06
N GLN A 14 12.27 -14.78 15.72
CA GLN A 14 13.54 -14.97 16.40
C GLN A 14 14.45 -13.78 16.05
N ILE A 15 14.87 -13.03 17.07
CA ILE A 15 15.90 -12.00 16.93
C ILE A 15 17.25 -12.69 17.05
N PHE A 16 18.10 -12.54 16.03
CA PHE A 16 19.46 -13.09 16.06
C PHE A 16 20.39 -12.17 16.85
N ASP A 17 21.34 -12.75 17.60
CA ASP A 17 22.32 -12.00 18.41
C ASP A 17 23.12 -10.99 17.57
N GLU A 18 23.49 -11.38 16.34
CA GLU A 18 24.19 -10.51 15.39
C GLU A 18 23.34 -9.29 14.99
N THR A 19 22.04 -9.50 14.76
CA THR A 19 21.10 -8.42 14.45
C THR A 19 20.94 -7.48 15.64
N LEU A 20 20.79 -8.03 16.84
CA LEU A 20 20.63 -7.23 18.07
C LEU A 20 21.89 -6.41 18.35
N LYS A 21 23.07 -7.03 18.18
CA LYS A 21 24.36 -6.36 18.32
C LYS A 21 24.55 -5.25 17.30
N PHE A 22 24.11 -5.43 16.05
CA PHE A 22 24.17 -4.38 15.02
C PHE A 22 23.39 -3.12 15.42
N PHE A 23 22.29 -3.29 16.16
CA PHE A 23 21.47 -2.19 16.66
C PHE A 23 21.78 -1.80 18.11
N ASP A 24 22.98 -2.11 18.61
CA ASP A 24 23.44 -1.77 19.97
C ASP A 24 22.49 -2.22 21.09
N GLY A 25 21.79 -3.35 20.89
CA GLY A 25 20.82 -3.87 21.85
C GLY A 25 19.39 -3.35 21.67
N ASP A 26 19.10 -2.53 20.66
CA ASP A 26 17.74 -2.05 20.38
C ASP A 26 16.88 -3.15 19.73
N GLU A 27 16.08 -3.81 20.57
CA GLU A 27 15.17 -4.88 20.15
C GLU A 27 14.09 -4.42 19.18
N LEU A 28 13.61 -3.18 19.28
CA LEU A 28 12.56 -2.68 18.40
C LEU A 28 13.08 -2.53 16.98
N ARG A 29 14.27 -1.94 16.82
CA ARG A 29 14.92 -1.80 15.50
C ARG A 29 15.25 -3.15 14.89
N ALA A 30 15.81 -4.06 15.69
CA ALA A 30 16.10 -5.42 15.25
C ALA A 30 14.84 -6.15 14.76
N ARG A 31 13.74 -6.06 15.53
CA ARG A 31 12.47 -6.68 15.19
C ARG A 31 11.85 -6.09 13.94
N VAL A 32 11.80 -4.76 13.82
CA VAL A 32 11.26 -4.08 12.62
C VAL A 32 12.05 -4.50 11.37
N PHE A 33 13.37 -4.55 11.44
CA PHE A 33 14.20 -5.01 10.33
C PHE A 33 13.85 -6.46 9.91
N LEU A 34 13.85 -7.40 10.85
CA LEU A 34 13.60 -8.82 10.58
C LEU A 34 12.16 -9.10 10.11
N GLU A 35 11.18 -8.40 10.68
CA GLU A 35 9.77 -8.61 10.33
C GLU A 35 9.40 -7.97 8.99
N LYS A 36 9.93 -6.78 8.69
CA LYS A 36 9.41 -5.94 7.60
C LYS A 36 10.32 -5.84 6.38
N TYR A 37 11.63 -6.07 6.50
CA TYR A 37 12.58 -5.71 5.44
C TYR A 37 13.60 -6.78 5.08
N ALA A 38 14.02 -7.60 6.04
CA ALA A 38 14.92 -8.71 5.79
C ALA A 38 14.33 -9.67 4.75
N LEU A 39 15.15 -10.09 3.78
CA LEU A 39 14.72 -11.00 2.73
C LEU A 39 14.26 -12.32 3.32
N ARG A 40 13.26 -12.92 2.68
CA ARG A 40 12.79 -14.27 2.98
C ARG A 40 12.85 -15.17 1.77
N ASP A 41 13.24 -16.41 1.99
CA ASP A 41 13.12 -17.50 1.01
C ASP A 41 11.65 -17.84 0.73
N LEU A 42 11.39 -18.78 -0.17
CA LEU A 42 10.02 -19.18 -0.57
C LEU A 42 9.24 -19.89 0.54
N ASP A 43 9.92 -20.45 1.53
CA ASP A 43 9.32 -21.10 2.69
C ASP A 43 9.02 -20.10 3.82
N GLY A 44 9.54 -18.87 3.72
CA GLY A 44 9.27 -17.77 4.63
C GLY A 44 10.35 -17.54 5.69
N ASN A 45 11.47 -18.28 5.62
CA ASN A 45 12.59 -18.12 6.53
C ASN A 45 13.37 -16.86 6.21
N VAL A 46 13.84 -16.15 7.24
CA VAL A 46 14.69 -14.96 7.09
C VAL A 46 16.07 -15.41 6.60
N VAL A 47 16.54 -14.80 5.51
CA VAL A 47 17.86 -15.09 4.91
C VAL A 47 18.87 -13.94 5.07
N GLU A 48 18.42 -12.79 5.57
CA GLU A 48 19.28 -11.64 5.88
C GLU A 48 19.19 -11.34 7.38
N LYS A 49 20.32 -11.39 8.07
CA LYS A 49 20.43 -11.11 9.50
C LYS A 49 20.86 -9.68 9.77
N LEU A 50 21.53 -9.03 8.82
CA LEU A 50 22.09 -7.68 8.99
C LEU A 50 21.54 -6.70 7.94
N PRO A 51 21.28 -5.44 8.31
CA PRO A 51 20.89 -4.40 7.35
C PRO A 51 21.89 -4.20 6.20
N THR A 52 23.18 -4.47 6.43
CA THR A 52 24.22 -4.42 5.39
C THR A 52 23.99 -5.44 4.27
N GLU A 53 23.44 -6.62 4.57
CA GLU A 53 23.09 -7.64 3.57
C GLU A 53 21.92 -7.15 2.71
N MET A 54 20.89 -6.59 3.35
CA MET A 54 19.77 -5.93 2.66
C MET A 54 20.26 -4.79 1.75
N TRP A 55 21.16 -3.93 2.23
CA TRP A 55 21.70 -2.84 1.43
C TRP A 55 22.48 -3.34 0.22
N ARG A 56 23.24 -4.43 0.36
CA ARG A 56 23.91 -5.04 -0.78
C ARG A 56 22.91 -5.60 -1.80
N ARG A 57 21.86 -6.30 -1.34
CA ARG A 57 20.78 -6.78 -2.21
C ARG A 57 20.10 -5.63 -2.96
N VAL A 58 19.69 -4.58 -2.25
CA VAL A 58 18.99 -3.44 -2.84
C VAL A 58 19.90 -2.71 -3.84
N ALA A 59 21.16 -2.47 -3.49
CA ALA A 59 22.13 -1.84 -4.40
C ALA A 59 22.32 -2.63 -5.70
N ARG A 60 22.48 -3.96 -5.60
CA ARG A 60 22.62 -4.85 -6.75
C ARG A 60 21.37 -4.85 -7.64
N GLU A 61 20.18 -4.86 -7.03
CA GLU A 61 18.93 -4.82 -7.79
C GLU A 61 18.79 -3.50 -8.55
N ILE A 62 19.09 -2.36 -7.90
CA ILE A 62 19.05 -1.05 -8.54
C ILE A 62 20.09 -0.98 -9.68
N ALA A 63 21.30 -1.47 -9.46
CA ALA A 63 22.34 -1.50 -10.48
C ALA A 63 22.04 -2.44 -11.66
N SER A 64 21.08 -3.36 -11.53
CA SER A 64 20.80 -4.38 -12.56
C SER A 64 20.29 -3.79 -13.89
N VAL A 65 19.72 -2.59 -13.86
CA VAL A 65 19.23 -1.89 -15.07
C VAL A 65 20.34 -1.20 -15.85
N GLU A 66 21.54 -1.08 -15.26
CA GLU A 66 22.71 -0.48 -15.90
C GLU A 66 23.34 -1.42 -16.94
N PRO A 67 24.11 -0.88 -17.91
CA PRO A 67 24.94 -1.68 -18.81
C PRO A 67 25.85 -2.64 -18.05
N SER A 68 26.04 -3.87 -18.56
CA SER A 68 26.67 -4.98 -17.84
C SER A 68 28.06 -4.64 -17.31
N GLU A 69 28.85 -3.87 -18.06
CA GLU A 69 30.19 -3.41 -17.71
C GLU A 69 30.21 -2.38 -16.57
N LYS A 70 29.09 -1.67 -16.34
CA LYS A 70 28.97 -0.64 -15.29
C LYS A 70 28.23 -1.12 -14.05
N ARG A 71 27.53 -2.26 -14.09
CA ARG A 71 26.71 -2.75 -12.98
C ARG A 71 27.48 -2.83 -11.67
N LYS A 72 28.71 -3.36 -11.69
CA LYS A 72 29.55 -3.48 -10.50
C LYS A 72 29.95 -2.11 -9.93
N GLU A 73 30.29 -1.17 -10.80
CA GLU A 73 30.63 0.20 -10.39
C GLU A 73 29.42 0.88 -9.71
N TRP A 74 28.24 0.78 -10.32
CA TRP A 74 27.02 1.35 -9.77
C TRP A 74 26.54 0.64 -8.50
N GLU A 75 26.68 -0.69 -8.41
CA GLU A 75 26.36 -1.44 -7.19
C GLU A 75 27.16 -0.90 -6.00
N GLU A 76 28.47 -0.66 -6.14
CA GLU A 76 29.27 -0.09 -5.05
C GLU A 76 28.86 1.34 -4.71
N LYS A 77 28.54 2.17 -5.71
CA LYS A 77 28.05 3.54 -5.49
C LYS A 77 26.71 3.54 -4.73
N PHE A 78 25.77 2.68 -5.12
CA PHE A 78 24.48 2.55 -4.43
C PHE A 78 24.65 1.94 -3.04
N TYR A 79 25.52 0.94 -2.89
CA TYR A 79 25.80 0.38 -1.57
C TYR A 79 26.37 1.43 -0.62
N TRP A 80 27.31 2.26 -1.08
CA TRP A 80 27.83 3.38 -0.30
C TRP A 80 26.72 4.36 0.12
N LEU A 81 25.82 4.70 -0.82
CA LEU A 81 24.69 5.61 -0.58
C LEU A 81 23.67 5.05 0.42
N LEU A 82 23.42 3.74 0.40
CA LEU A 82 22.45 3.08 1.30
C LEU A 82 23.06 2.72 2.66
N SER A 83 24.37 2.46 2.70
CA SER A 83 25.09 2.09 3.91
C SER A 83 24.97 3.18 4.96
N ASP A 84 24.91 2.74 6.22
CA ASP A 84 24.78 3.64 7.39
C ASP A 84 23.54 4.55 7.32
N PHE A 85 22.49 4.11 6.63
CA PHE A 85 21.22 4.83 6.50
C PHE A 85 21.36 6.25 5.92
N ARG A 86 22.45 6.56 5.18
CA ARG A 86 22.65 7.87 4.52
C ARG A 86 21.49 8.24 3.61
N PHE A 87 20.94 7.24 2.92
CA PHE A 87 19.70 7.34 2.17
C PHE A 87 18.85 6.09 2.45
N VAL A 88 17.56 6.30 2.75
CA VAL A 88 16.62 5.20 3.01
C VAL A 88 15.50 5.26 1.96
N PRO A 89 15.44 4.29 1.03
CA PRO A 89 14.38 4.25 0.04
C PRO A 89 13.04 3.86 0.67
N GLY A 90 11.94 4.06 -0.07
CA GLY A 90 10.61 3.68 0.40
C GLY A 90 10.53 2.19 0.76
N GLY A 91 9.75 1.85 1.80
CA GLY A 91 9.74 0.51 2.38
C GLY A 91 9.45 -0.64 1.40
N ARG A 92 8.64 -0.41 0.34
CA ARG A 92 8.40 -1.41 -0.70
C ARG A 92 9.65 -1.76 -1.52
N ILE A 93 10.56 -0.81 -1.71
CA ILE A 93 11.85 -1.05 -2.37
C ILE A 93 12.72 -1.94 -1.48
N MET A 94 12.84 -1.61 -0.19
CA MET A 94 13.61 -2.40 0.76
C MET A 94 13.09 -3.85 0.89
N PHE A 95 11.77 -4.00 0.96
CA PHE A 95 11.12 -5.32 1.02
C PHE A 95 11.25 -6.12 -0.29
N GLY A 96 11.04 -5.46 -1.43
CA GLY A 96 10.79 -6.15 -2.70
C GLY A 96 12.01 -6.32 -3.60
N ALA A 97 13.04 -5.49 -3.48
CA ALA A 97 14.21 -5.55 -4.36
C ALA A 97 14.92 -6.90 -4.23
N GLY A 98 15.13 -7.64 -5.32
CA GLY A 98 15.73 -8.98 -5.27
C GLY A 98 14.86 -10.08 -4.66
N GLN A 99 13.57 -9.82 -4.39
CA GLN A 99 12.62 -10.82 -3.90
C GLN A 99 12.15 -11.73 -5.04
N LYS A 100 12.11 -13.05 -4.79
CA LYS A 100 11.62 -14.05 -5.76
C LYS A 100 10.09 -14.07 -5.88
N ARG A 101 9.39 -13.67 -4.82
CA ARG A 101 7.93 -13.52 -4.84
C ARG A 101 7.50 -12.29 -5.64
N LYS A 102 6.35 -12.40 -6.32
CA LYS A 102 5.75 -11.26 -7.03
C LYS A 102 5.37 -10.16 -6.04
N SER A 103 6.03 -9.03 -6.14
CA SER A 103 5.81 -7.89 -5.26
C SER A 103 6.15 -6.60 -6.02
N THR A 104 5.50 -5.49 -5.67
CA THR A 104 5.86 -4.19 -6.25
C THR A 104 6.93 -3.50 -5.41
N LEU A 105 7.80 -2.75 -6.10
CA LEU A 105 8.77 -1.82 -5.51
C LEU A 105 8.17 -0.42 -5.28
N LEU A 106 7.02 -0.10 -5.87
CA LEU A 106 6.36 1.20 -5.70
C LEU A 106 5.37 1.17 -4.53
N ASN A 107 5.37 2.21 -3.70
CA ASN A 107 4.45 2.32 -2.57
C ASN A 107 3.07 2.86 -2.99
N CYS A 108 3.04 3.84 -3.89
CA CYS A 108 1.88 4.70 -4.12
C CYS A 108 1.39 4.58 -5.56
N TYR A 109 0.08 4.36 -5.71
CA TYR A 109 -0.61 4.27 -7.00
C TYR A 109 -1.82 5.19 -7.00
N VAL A 110 -2.13 5.74 -8.17
CA VAL A 110 -3.42 6.38 -8.43
C VAL A 110 -4.14 5.52 -9.45
N ILE A 111 -5.33 5.04 -9.10
CA ILE A 111 -6.17 4.25 -9.99
C ILE A 111 -7.44 5.06 -10.22
N PRO A 112 -7.64 5.63 -11.42
CA PRO A 112 -8.86 6.37 -11.70
C PRO A 112 -10.03 5.41 -11.96
N ILE A 113 -11.22 5.83 -11.58
CA ILE A 113 -12.45 5.25 -12.15
C ILE A 113 -12.60 5.86 -13.54
N LYS A 114 -12.52 5.03 -14.58
CA LYS A 114 -12.50 5.52 -15.97
C LYS A 114 -13.89 5.92 -16.47
N GLU A 115 -14.92 5.29 -15.95
CA GLU A 115 -16.29 5.42 -16.42
C GLU A 115 -17.25 5.45 -15.22
N ASP A 116 -18.26 6.32 -15.28
CA ASP A 116 -19.37 6.35 -14.33
C ASP A 116 -20.34 5.19 -14.61
N SER A 117 -19.91 3.98 -14.29
CA SER A 117 -20.62 2.72 -14.52
C SER A 117 -20.29 1.69 -13.44
N ILE A 118 -21.11 0.65 -13.33
CA ILE A 118 -20.83 -0.47 -12.43
C ILE A 118 -19.54 -1.16 -12.88
N GLU A 119 -19.36 -1.36 -14.18
CA GLU A 119 -18.17 -1.92 -14.80
C GLU A 119 -16.92 -1.10 -14.45
N GLY A 120 -17.01 0.24 -14.52
CA GLY A 120 -15.92 1.13 -14.13
C GLY A 120 -15.53 1.01 -12.66
N ILE A 121 -16.52 0.91 -11.76
CA ILE A 121 -16.30 0.73 -10.32
C ILE A 121 -15.68 -0.64 -10.02
N PHE A 122 -16.17 -1.71 -10.63
CA PHE A 122 -15.63 -3.06 -10.39
C PHE A 122 -14.28 -3.30 -11.10
N GLU A 123 -14.02 -2.64 -12.21
CA GLU A 123 -12.68 -2.61 -12.83
C GLU A 123 -11.68 -1.92 -11.90
N TRP A 124 -12.07 -0.81 -11.27
CA TRP A 124 -11.26 -0.19 -10.22
C TRP A 124 -10.98 -1.17 -9.07
N CYS A 125 -12.01 -1.88 -8.57
CA CYS A 125 -11.83 -2.87 -7.50
C CYS A 125 -10.86 -3.99 -7.91
N LYS A 126 -10.95 -4.48 -9.15
CA LYS A 126 -10.04 -5.49 -9.71
C LYS A 126 -8.60 -5.00 -9.71
N GLN A 127 -8.36 -3.77 -10.17
CA GLN A 127 -7.02 -3.20 -10.24
C GLN A 127 -6.46 -2.90 -8.84
N ALA A 128 -7.27 -2.30 -7.96
CA ALA A 128 -6.89 -2.05 -6.58
C ALA A 128 -6.54 -3.36 -5.86
N ALA A 129 -7.36 -4.40 -6.03
CA ALA A 129 -7.11 -5.72 -5.49
C ALA A 129 -5.75 -6.28 -5.92
N ARG A 130 -5.42 -6.16 -7.20
CA ARG A 130 -4.13 -6.62 -7.73
C ARG A 130 -2.98 -5.82 -7.15
N THR A 131 -3.10 -4.50 -7.07
CA THR A 131 -2.10 -3.62 -6.46
C THR A 131 -1.87 -3.97 -4.98
N TYR A 132 -2.95 -4.22 -4.22
CA TYR A 132 -2.85 -4.64 -2.84
C TYR A 132 -2.15 -5.99 -2.70
N SER A 133 -2.45 -6.97 -3.56
CA SER A 133 -1.79 -8.28 -3.54
C SER A 133 -0.27 -8.22 -3.74
N TYR A 134 0.22 -7.13 -4.34
CA TYR A 134 1.66 -6.88 -4.53
C TYR A 134 2.29 -5.99 -3.47
N GLY A 135 1.51 -5.40 -2.55
CA GLY A 135 2.01 -4.54 -1.49
C GLY A 135 1.82 -3.04 -1.70
N GLY A 136 1.19 -2.59 -2.80
CA GLY A 136 0.98 -1.16 -3.07
C GLY A 136 -0.19 -0.58 -2.27
N GLY A 137 -0.23 0.76 -2.16
CA GLY A 137 -1.38 1.54 -1.71
C GLY A 137 -2.01 2.32 -2.87
N VAL A 138 -3.31 2.59 -2.78
CA VAL A 138 -4.09 3.18 -3.88
C VAL A 138 -4.73 4.49 -3.44
N GLY A 139 -4.67 5.50 -4.30
CA GLY A 139 -5.49 6.70 -4.26
C GLY A 139 -6.51 6.69 -5.40
N THR A 140 -7.71 7.21 -5.15
CA THR A 140 -8.75 7.38 -6.16
C THR A 140 -9.56 8.65 -5.92
N ASP A 141 -10.21 9.12 -6.98
CA ASP A 141 -11.18 10.21 -6.96
C ASP A 141 -12.53 9.68 -7.43
N ILE A 142 -13.59 9.92 -6.65
CA ILE A 142 -14.94 9.44 -6.95
C ILE A 142 -15.83 10.53 -7.54
N SER A 143 -15.30 11.71 -7.86
CA SER A 143 -16.09 12.85 -8.35
C SER A 143 -16.67 12.62 -9.74
N ILE A 144 -16.18 11.62 -10.47
CA ILE A 144 -16.75 11.17 -11.74
C ILE A 144 -18.07 10.42 -11.56
N LEU A 145 -18.31 9.83 -10.37
CA LEU A 145 -19.49 9.04 -10.12
C LEU A 145 -20.71 9.93 -9.91
N ARG A 146 -21.81 9.64 -10.61
CA ARG A 146 -23.04 10.44 -10.49
C ARG A 146 -23.56 10.50 -9.04
N PRO A 147 -24.18 11.62 -8.65
CA PRO A 147 -24.66 11.80 -7.29
C PRO A 147 -25.88 10.92 -6.98
N LYS A 148 -26.22 10.86 -5.69
CA LYS A 148 -27.40 10.16 -5.20
C LYS A 148 -28.66 10.74 -5.82
N GLY A 149 -29.56 9.87 -6.27
CA GLY A 149 -30.82 10.27 -6.92
C GLY A 149 -30.70 10.59 -8.41
N ALA A 150 -29.50 10.60 -9.00
CA ALA A 150 -29.34 10.74 -10.44
C ALA A 150 -30.04 9.57 -11.19
N PRO A 151 -30.75 9.82 -12.30
CA PRO A 151 -31.44 8.76 -13.03
C PRO A 151 -30.45 7.74 -13.60
N VAL A 152 -30.83 6.46 -13.58
CA VAL A 152 -30.07 5.37 -14.18
C VAL A 152 -31.01 4.45 -14.96
N HIS A 153 -30.52 3.87 -16.05
CA HIS A 153 -31.31 3.01 -16.94
C HIS A 153 -31.14 1.53 -16.58
N ASN A 154 -31.32 1.18 -15.30
CA ASN A 154 -31.28 -0.19 -14.81
C ASN A 154 -32.37 -0.40 -13.74
N ALA A 155 -32.39 -1.59 -13.13
CA ALA A 155 -33.39 -1.96 -12.12
C ALA A 155 -33.49 -1.01 -10.91
N ALA A 156 -32.44 -0.24 -10.61
CA ALA A 156 -32.42 0.69 -9.49
C ALA A 156 -33.20 2.00 -9.79
N ILE A 157 -33.40 2.35 -11.07
CA ILE A 157 -34.04 3.59 -11.58
C ILE A 157 -33.28 4.88 -11.21
N HIS A 158 -32.72 4.97 -10.00
CA HIS A 158 -31.89 6.06 -9.52
C HIS A 158 -30.59 5.53 -8.88
N SER A 159 -29.53 6.35 -8.95
CA SER A 159 -28.23 6.07 -8.33
C SER A 159 -28.30 6.13 -6.80
N THR A 160 -27.59 5.21 -6.14
CA THR A 160 -27.34 5.24 -4.69
C THR A 160 -26.31 6.29 -4.28
N GLY A 161 -25.63 6.91 -5.26
CA GLY A 161 -24.65 7.98 -5.08
C GLY A 161 -23.21 7.49 -4.97
N SER A 162 -22.28 8.41 -5.25
CA SER A 162 -20.83 8.17 -5.26
C SER A 162 -20.31 7.61 -3.94
N VAL A 163 -20.82 8.13 -2.81
CA VAL A 163 -20.42 7.76 -1.45
C VAL A 163 -20.79 6.32 -1.11
N SER A 164 -21.88 5.79 -1.68
CA SER A 164 -22.35 4.43 -1.40
C SER A 164 -21.33 3.35 -1.81
N PHE A 165 -20.57 3.61 -2.88
CA PHE A 165 -19.52 2.71 -3.38
C PHE A 165 -18.23 2.75 -2.55
N MET A 166 -18.05 3.73 -1.66
CA MET A 166 -16.85 3.81 -0.82
C MET A 166 -16.72 2.59 0.11
N ASN A 167 -17.84 1.99 0.52
CA ASN A 167 -17.81 0.78 1.35
C ASN A 167 -17.24 -0.43 0.60
N ILE A 168 -17.64 -0.67 -0.64
CA ILE A 168 -17.07 -1.78 -1.42
C ILE A 168 -15.58 -1.55 -1.71
N MET A 169 -15.16 -0.31 -1.98
CA MET A 169 -13.75 0.03 -2.17
C MET A 169 -12.93 -0.16 -0.89
N SER A 170 -13.48 0.26 0.25
CA SER A 170 -12.91 0.06 1.57
C SER A 170 -12.78 -1.43 1.90
N GLU A 171 -13.85 -2.20 1.80
CA GLU A 171 -13.83 -3.64 2.10
C GLU A 171 -12.90 -4.42 1.16
N THR A 172 -12.81 -4.04 -0.12
CA THR A 172 -11.79 -4.58 -1.05
C THR A 172 -10.38 -4.39 -0.50
N THR A 173 -10.07 -3.18 0.00
CA THR A 173 -8.79 -2.84 0.62
C THR A 173 -8.55 -3.63 1.91
N GLY A 174 -9.61 -3.82 2.69
CA GLY A 174 -9.56 -4.51 3.97
C GLY A 174 -9.39 -6.01 3.88
N THR A 175 -9.88 -6.61 2.80
CA THR A 175 -9.92 -8.06 2.57
C THR A 175 -8.58 -8.59 2.07
N ILE A 176 -7.85 -7.80 1.28
CA ILE A 176 -6.62 -8.26 0.63
C ILE A 176 -5.44 -7.97 1.55
N GLY A 177 -5.03 -9.01 2.28
CA GLY A 177 -3.92 -8.97 3.22
C GLY A 177 -2.56 -8.87 2.54
N GLN A 178 -1.63 -8.16 3.19
CA GLN A 178 -0.23 -8.02 2.77
C GLN A 178 0.69 -8.50 3.89
N ALA A 179 0.82 -9.83 4.12
CA ALA A 179 1.79 -10.44 5.06
C ALA A 179 2.24 -9.53 6.25
N GLY A 180 1.31 -9.21 7.16
CA GLY A 180 1.57 -8.31 8.31
C GLY A 180 1.38 -6.81 8.06
N ARG A 181 0.77 -6.43 6.94
CA ARG A 181 0.32 -5.08 6.57
C ARG A 181 -1.07 -5.18 5.92
N ARG A 182 -1.82 -4.09 6.00
CA ARG A 182 -3.11 -3.93 5.34
C ARG A 182 -2.94 -3.10 4.06
N GLY A 183 -3.76 -3.35 3.04
CA GLY A 183 -3.92 -2.41 1.94
C GLY A 183 -4.22 -1.00 2.48
N ALA A 184 -3.74 0.01 1.76
CA ALA A 184 -3.98 1.42 2.10
C ALA A 184 -4.75 2.08 0.95
N LEU A 185 -5.85 2.75 1.28
CA LEU A 185 -6.71 3.45 0.33
C LEU A 185 -6.85 4.93 0.72
N MET A 186 -6.77 5.82 -0.25
CA MET A 186 -7.22 7.21 -0.16
C MET A 186 -8.37 7.43 -1.16
N ILE A 187 -9.51 7.92 -0.69
CA ILE A 187 -10.64 8.30 -1.54
C ILE A 187 -10.80 9.82 -1.47
N THR A 188 -10.92 10.45 -2.62
CA THR A 188 -11.11 11.89 -2.72
C THR A 188 -12.39 12.24 -3.48
N ILE A 189 -12.97 13.38 -3.15
CA ILE A 189 -14.10 13.96 -3.88
C ILE A 189 -13.91 15.48 -4.00
N ARG A 190 -14.34 16.08 -5.10
CA ARG A 190 -14.34 17.54 -5.25
C ARG A 190 -15.32 18.19 -4.28
N VAL A 191 -14.97 19.39 -3.82
CA VAL A 191 -15.78 20.18 -2.88
C VAL A 191 -17.14 20.59 -3.44
N ASP A 192 -17.26 20.72 -4.77
CA ASP A 192 -18.48 21.09 -5.49
C ASP A 192 -19.34 19.89 -5.90
N HIS A 193 -18.95 18.67 -5.54
CA HIS A 193 -19.72 17.48 -5.87
C HIS A 193 -21.04 17.43 -5.07
N PRO A 194 -22.19 17.09 -5.67
CA PRO A 194 -23.48 17.14 -4.95
C PRO A 194 -23.56 16.21 -3.72
N ASP A 195 -22.81 15.09 -3.73
CA ASP A 195 -22.72 14.18 -2.58
C ASP A 195 -21.71 14.64 -1.49
N ILE A 196 -21.12 15.84 -1.57
CA ILE A 196 -20.08 16.30 -0.63
C ILE A 196 -20.50 16.21 0.84
N PHE A 197 -21.77 16.52 1.14
CA PHE A 197 -22.28 16.46 2.51
C PHE A 197 -22.40 15.02 3.05
N ASP A 198 -22.71 14.06 2.17
CA ASP A 198 -22.72 12.64 2.54
C ASP A 198 -21.27 12.16 2.72
N PHE A 199 -20.35 12.58 1.86
CA PHE A 199 -18.93 12.23 1.92
C PHE A 199 -18.27 12.66 3.23
N ILE A 200 -18.44 13.92 3.66
CA ILE A 200 -17.82 14.40 4.90
C ILE A 200 -18.42 13.77 6.17
N LYS A 201 -19.63 13.20 6.07
CA LYS A 201 -20.32 12.52 7.17
C LYS A 201 -20.04 11.01 7.21
N VAL A 202 -19.53 10.41 6.13
CA VAL A 202 -19.47 8.95 5.94
C VAL A 202 -18.76 8.21 7.08
N LYS A 203 -17.71 8.82 7.66
CA LYS A 203 -16.92 8.25 8.75
C LYS A 203 -17.43 8.56 10.17
N ARG A 204 -18.56 9.26 10.31
CA ARG A 204 -19.24 9.39 11.61
C ARG A 204 -19.78 8.03 12.08
N ASP A 205 -20.10 7.14 11.14
CA ASP A 205 -20.28 5.72 11.42
C ASP A 205 -18.92 5.01 11.40
N LEU A 206 -18.47 4.55 12.56
CA LEU A 206 -17.20 3.84 12.73
C LEU A 206 -17.15 2.47 12.01
N LYS A 207 -18.30 1.97 11.54
CA LYS A 207 -18.38 0.73 10.75
C LYS A 207 -18.30 0.98 9.25
N SER A 208 -18.43 2.22 8.80
CA SER A 208 -18.40 2.62 7.40
C SER A 208 -17.00 3.04 6.97
N VAL A 209 -16.59 2.66 5.75
CA VAL A 209 -15.33 3.08 5.11
C VAL A 209 -14.11 2.93 6.05
N ARG A 210 -14.01 1.76 6.70
CA ARG A 210 -13.03 1.46 7.75
C ARG A 210 -11.58 1.47 7.28
N TYR A 211 -11.35 1.20 5.99
CA TYR A 211 -10.03 0.87 5.45
C TYR A 211 -9.55 1.86 4.38
N ALA A 212 -10.16 3.04 4.36
CA ALA A 212 -9.74 4.15 3.51
C ALA A 212 -9.55 5.41 4.34
N ASN A 213 -8.58 6.24 3.97
CA ASN A 213 -8.58 7.66 4.29
C ASN A 213 -9.47 8.40 3.30
N ILE A 214 -9.99 9.55 3.72
CA ILE A 214 -10.82 10.40 2.87
C ILE A 214 -10.29 11.83 2.88
N SER A 215 -10.38 12.53 1.76
CA SER A 215 -10.00 13.94 1.67
C SER A 215 -10.85 14.67 0.64
N VAL A 216 -11.18 15.93 0.92
CA VAL A 216 -11.90 16.80 -0.03
C VAL A 216 -10.89 17.51 -0.91
N ARG A 217 -11.12 17.50 -2.22
CA ARG A 217 -10.36 18.30 -3.19
C ARG A 217 -10.99 19.68 -3.27
N VAL A 218 -10.37 20.61 -2.58
CA VAL A 218 -10.81 21.99 -2.49
C VAL A 218 -10.32 22.76 -3.71
N THR A 219 -11.20 23.57 -4.31
CA THR A 219 -10.88 24.45 -5.44
C THR A 219 -10.49 25.85 -4.93
N ASP A 220 -9.74 26.60 -5.73
CA ASP A 220 -9.42 28.00 -5.41
C ASP A 220 -10.67 28.87 -5.27
N GLU A 221 -11.71 28.59 -6.06
CA GLU A 221 -13.01 29.28 -5.98
C GLU A 221 -13.65 29.10 -4.61
N PHE A 222 -13.69 27.87 -4.09
CA PHE A 222 -14.20 27.60 -2.75
C PHE A 222 -13.39 28.31 -1.66
N MET A 223 -12.06 28.37 -1.80
CA MET A 223 -11.21 29.05 -0.81
C MET A 223 -11.39 30.58 -0.77
N ARG A 224 -11.96 31.17 -1.84
CA ARG A 224 -12.17 32.62 -1.95
C ARG A 224 -13.59 33.08 -1.55
N ALA A 225 -14.53 32.16 -1.37
CA ALA A 225 -15.94 32.44 -1.06
C ALA A 225 -16.15 32.65 0.45
#